data_AF-A0A7D5M7Z3-F1
#
_entry.id   AF-A0A7D5M7Z3-F1
#
_cell.length_a   1.000
_cell.length_b   1.000
_cell.length_c   1.000
_cell.angle_alpha   90.00
_cell.angle_beta   90.00
_cell.angle_gamma   90.00
#
_symmetry.space_group_name_H-M   'P 1'
#
loop_
_entity.id
_entity.type
_entity.pdbx_description
1 polymer ?
#
loop_
_entity_poly.entity_id
_entity_poly.type
_entity_poly.pdbx_seq_one_letter_code
_entity_poly.pdbx_strand_id
1 'polypeptide(L)'
;MAPKSILENKNSKSKPGSHIPNLKTIEMIEEILAKEKEFSSRNKLSRALPKQVQQQTIEVVLEYLERSKKIMREDGAILWIFGDNNPKLMKLHKMSTELK
;
A
#
# COMPACT_ATOMS: atom_id res chain seq x y z
N MET A 1 -37.85 -5.82 -12.34
CA MET A 1 -36.86 -4.73 -12.56
C MET A 1 -36.22 -4.39 -11.23
N ALA A 2 -34.96 -4.75 -11.04
CA ALA A 2 -34.04 -4.25 -10.01
C ALA A 2 -32.63 -4.24 -10.63
N PRO A 3 -31.81 -3.21 -10.39
CA PRO A 3 -30.72 -2.82 -11.27
C PRO A 3 -29.52 -3.79 -11.20
N LYS A 4 -28.99 -4.13 -12.38
CA LYS A 4 -27.77 -4.95 -12.61
C LYS A 4 -26.46 -4.26 -12.17
N SER A 5 -26.47 -3.30 -11.25
CA SER A 5 -25.29 -2.45 -10.97
C SER A 5 -24.28 -3.02 -9.95
N ILE A 6 -24.44 -4.27 -9.49
CA ILE A 6 -23.45 -4.92 -8.59
C ILE A 6 -22.42 -5.76 -9.38
N LEU A 7 -22.55 -5.84 -10.72
CA LEU A 7 -21.75 -6.73 -11.57
C LEU A 7 -20.68 -6.01 -12.41
N GLU A 8 -20.02 -4.99 -11.86
CA GLU A 8 -18.86 -4.40 -12.52
C GLU A 8 -17.68 -4.20 -11.58
N ASN A 9 -17.25 -5.27 -10.91
CA ASN A 9 -15.85 -5.35 -10.51
C ASN A 9 -15.03 -5.69 -11.76
N LYS A 10 -14.54 -4.64 -12.41
CA LYS A 10 -13.73 -4.70 -13.63
C LYS A 10 -12.48 -5.54 -13.38
N ASN A 11 -12.57 -6.81 -13.71
CA ASN A 11 -11.54 -7.63 -14.33
C ASN A 11 -10.12 -7.03 -14.25
N SER A 12 -9.42 -7.19 -13.11
CA SER A 12 -7.96 -7.08 -13.10
C SER A 12 -7.44 -8.36 -13.75
N LYS A 13 -7.34 -8.32 -15.08
CA LYS A 13 -6.67 -9.37 -15.86
C LYS A 13 -5.30 -9.63 -15.21
N SER A 14 -5.12 -10.78 -14.58
CA SER A 14 -3.79 -11.25 -14.21
C SER A 14 -3.03 -11.42 -15.53
N LYS A 15 -2.09 -10.50 -15.79
CA LYS A 15 -1.23 -10.60 -16.98
C LYS A 15 -0.50 -11.95 -16.90
N PRO A 16 -0.54 -12.78 -17.95
CA PRO A 16 0.17 -14.05 -17.97
C PRO A 16 1.67 -13.76 -17.84
N GLY A 17 2.28 -14.24 -16.74
CA GLY A 17 3.67 -13.93 -16.35
C GLY A 17 3.83 -13.28 -14.96
N SER A 18 2.74 -13.05 -14.21
CA SER A 18 2.81 -12.45 -12.88
C SER A 18 3.49 -13.36 -11.86
N HIS A 19 4.77 -13.12 -11.59
CA HIS A 19 5.49 -13.78 -10.52
C HIS A 19 4.85 -13.38 -9.19
N ILE A 20 4.27 -14.34 -8.49
CA ILE A 20 3.72 -14.11 -7.15
C ILE A 20 4.90 -13.80 -6.22
N PRO A 21 4.83 -12.72 -5.41
CA PRO A 21 5.83 -12.45 -4.39
C PRO A 21 5.87 -13.60 -3.37
N ASN A 22 7.07 -14.03 -2.98
CA ASN A 22 7.22 -14.93 -1.85
C ASN A 22 7.01 -14.17 -0.54
N LEU A 23 6.65 -14.88 0.54
CA LEU A 23 6.41 -14.27 1.86
C LEU A 23 7.58 -13.39 2.32
N LYS A 24 8.82 -13.84 2.14
CA LYS A 24 10.04 -13.05 2.45
C LYS A 24 10.09 -11.70 1.75
N THR A 25 9.59 -11.61 0.52
CA THR A 25 9.55 -10.35 -0.25
C THR A 25 8.48 -9.42 0.29
N ILE A 26 7.34 -9.97 0.70
CA ILE A 26 6.25 -9.21 1.32
C ILE A 26 6.75 -8.64 2.65
N GLU A 27 7.32 -9.48 3.53
CA GLU A 27 7.86 -9.08 4.84
C GLU A 27 8.92 -7.99 4.69
N MET A 28 9.88 -8.15 3.77
CA MET A 28 10.92 -7.15 3.51
C MET A 28 10.37 -5.78 3.09
N ILE A 29 9.37 -5.75 2.20
CA ILE A 29 8.74 -4.50 1.77
C ILE A 29 7.94 -3.90 2.94
N GLU A 30 7.23 -4.75 3.70
CA GLU A 30 6.43 -4.35 4.85
C GLU A 30 7.29 -3.70 5.93
N GLU A 31 8.43 -4.30 6.30
CA GLU A 31 9.36 -3.77 7.30
C GLU A 31 9.89 -2.38 6.92
N ILE A 32 10.23 -2.18 5.65
CA ILE A 32 10.74 -0.89 5.16
C ILE A 32 9.64 0.18 5.20
N LEU A 33 8.43 -0.16 4.77
CA LEU A 33 7.27 0.74 4.87
C LEU A 33 6.96 1.09 6.33
N ALA A 34 6.99 0.09 7.21
CA ALA A 34 6.76 0.27 8.64
C ALA A 34 7.86 1.11 9.31
N LYS A 35 9.10 1.05 8.83
CA LYS A 35 10.23 1.80 9.37
C LYS A 35 10.24 3.26 8.90
N GLU A 36 10.19 3.49 7.60
CA GLU A 36 10.29 4.83 7.00
C GLU A 36 8.97 5.60 7.10
N LYS A 37 7.85 4.91 7.35
CA LYS A 37 6.48 5.42 7.48
C LYS A 37 5.89 6.08 6.24
N GLU A 38 6.72 6.61 5.34
CA GLU A 38 6.29 7.35 4.17
C GLU A 38 7.29 7.25 3.03
N PHE A 39 6.78 7.10 1.81
CA PHE A 39 7.54 7.24 0.59
C PHE A 39 6.84 8.19 -0.35
N SER A 40 7.56 9.17 -0.89
CA SER A 40 6.98 10.09 -1.89
C SER A 40 6.66 9.42 -3.23
N SER A 41 7.24 8.26 -3.51
CA SER A 41 6.95 7.49 -4.73
C SER A 41 7.39 6.04 -4.64
N ARG A 42 6.76 5.18 -5.45
CA ARG A 42 7.18 3.78 -5.68
C ARG A 42 8.66 3.66 -6.07
N ASN A 43 9.20 4.62 -6.83
CA ASN A 43 10.61 4.61 -7.22
C ASN A 43 11.54 4.80 -6.02
N LYS A 44 11.16 5.63 -5.03
CA LYS A 44 11.93 5.76 -3.79
C LYS A 44 11.87 4.48 -2.97
N LEU A 45 10.69 3.87 -2.84
CA LEU A 45 10.54 2.57 -2.18
C LEU A 45 11.45 1.52 -2.83
N SER A 46 11.44 1.42 -4.16
CA SER A 46 12.28 0.48 -4.90
C SER A 46 13.77 0.68 -4.67
N ARG A 47 14.23 1.91 -4.42
CA ARG A 47 15.64 2.24 -4.13
C ARG A 47 16.02 1.99 -2.67
N ALA A 48 15.05 2.03 -1.76
CA ALA A 48 15.26 1.75 -0.35
C ALA A 48 15.34 0.25 -0.03
N LEU A 49 14.85 -0.61 -0.94
CA LEU A 49 14.91 -2.06 -0.77
C LEU A 49 16.37 -2.55 -0.76
N PRO A 50 16.74 -3.47 0.14
CA PRO A 50 18.10 -4.02 0.23
C PRO A 50 18.47 -4.88 -0.98
N LYS A 51 17.48 -5.32 -1.77
CA LYS A 51 17.65 -6.10 -2.99
C LYS A 51 16.76 -5.54 -4.09
N GLN A 52 17.22 -5.67 -5.33
CA GLN A 52 16.45 -5.26 -6.49
C GLN A 52 15.24 -6.18 -6.68
N VAL A 53 14.05 -5.67 -6.38
CA VAL A 53 12.77 -6.34 -6.61
C VAL A 53 12.16 -5.83 -7.91
N GLN A 54 11.51 -6.72 -8.66
CA GLN A 54 10.85 -6.34 -9.90
C GLN A 54 9.68 -5.39 -9.61
N GLN A 55 9.52 -4.35 -10.45
CA GLN A 55 8.50 -3.33 -10.25
C GLN A 55 7.07 -3.90 -10.18
N GLN A 56 6.77 -4.95 -10.94
CA GLN A 56 5.48 -5.64 -10.88
C GLN A 56 5.23 -6.31 -9.52
N THR A 57 6.26 -6.90 -8.93
CA THR A 57 6.17 -7.55 -7.63
C THR A 57 5.93 -6.52 -6.53
N ILE A 58 6.59 -5.37 -6.59
CA ILE A 58 6.34 -4.25 -5.68
C ILE A 58 4.86 -3.83 -5.79
N GLU A 59 4.32 -3.70 -7.00
CA GLU A 59 2.92 -3.32 -7.19
C GLU A 59 1.94 -4.32 -6.57
N VAL A 60 2.15 -5.62 -6.79
CA VAL A 60 1.31 -6.68 -6.20
C VAL A 60 1.36 -6.62 -4.67
N VAL A 61 2.54 -6.38 -4.09
CA VAL A 61 2.69 -6.24 -2.63
C VAL A 61 2.00 -4.98 -2.12
N LEU A 62 2.12 -3.85 -2.80
CA LEU A 62 1.44 -2.61 -2.42
C LEU A 62 -0.08 -2.77 -2.49
N GLU A 63 -0.61 -3.43 -3.53
CA GLU A 63 -2.04 -3.74 -3.64
C GLU A 63 -2.51 -4.63 -2.47
N TYR A 64 -1.72 -5.64 -2.12
CA TYR A 64 -2.01 -6.50 -0.96
C TYR A 64 -2.02 -5.71 0.37
N LEU A 65 -1.03 -4.85 0.59
CA LEU A 65 -0.91 -4.03 1.81
C LEU A 65 -2.01 -2.96 1.89
N GLU A 66 -2.45 -2.42 0.77
CA GLU A 66 -3.57 -1.46 0.69
C GLU A 66 -4.91 -2.15 0.97
N ARG A 67 -5.12 -3.35 0.41
CA ARG A 67 -6.31 -4.17 0.69
C ARG A 67 -6.40 -4.59 2.15
N SER A 68 -5.26 -4.87 2.78
CA SER A 68 -5.17 -5.16 4.22
C SER A 68 -5.13 -3.91 5.11
N LYS A 69 -5.34 -2.71 4.53
CA LYS A 69 -5.39 -1.43 5.24
C LYS A 69 -4.13 -1.10 6.03
N LYS A 70 -2.98 -1.63 5.61
CA LYS A 70 -1.69 -1.31 6.22
C LYS A 70 -1.06 -0.05 5.64
N ILE A 71 -1.34 0.23 4.37
CA ILE A 71 -0.89 1.44 3.67
C ILE A 71 -2.06 2.18 3.02
N MET A 72 -1.82 3.46 2.75
CA MET A 72 -2.64 4.33 1.90
C MET A 72 -1.77 4.90 0.79
N ARG A 73 -2.36 5.09 -0.39
CA ARG A 73 -1.69 5.76 -1.52
C ARG A 73 -2.45 7.01 -1.93
N GLU A 74 -1.72 8.10 -2.15
CA GLU A 74 -2.25 9.39 -2.59
C GLU A 74 -1.23 10.00 -3.56
N ASP A 75 -1.64 10.32 -4.79
CA ASP A 75 -0.79 10.91 -5.83
C ASP A 75 0.58 10.23 -6.04
N GLY A 76 0.60 8.90 -5.85
CA GLY A 76 1.81 8.08 -5.96
C GLY A 76 2.69 8.07 -4.72
N ALA A 77 2.41 8.89 -3.71
CA ALA A 77 2.95 8.74 -2.37
C ALA A 77 2.34 7.51 -1.67
N ILE A 78 3.11 6.92 -0.77
CA ILE A 78 2.76 5.71 -0.03
C ILE A 78 2.93 6.03 1.44
N LEU A 79 1.84 5.98 2.21
CA LEU A 79 1.81 6.23 3.64
C LEU A 79 1.55 4.92 4.38
N TRP A 80 2.38 4.61 5.37
CA TRP A 80 2.13 3.53 6.31
C TRP A 80 1.12 3.96 7.36
N ILE A 81 -0.04 3.31 7.38
CA ILE A 81 -1.14 3.66 8.28
C ILE A 81 -1.40 2.61 9.36
N PHE A 82 -0.69 1.48 9.32
CA PHE A 82 -0.84 0.40 10.30
C PHE A 82 -0.08 0.70 11.59
N GLY A 83 -0.77 0.63 12.72
CA GLY A 83 -0.16 0.72 14.06
C GLY A 83 -0.12 2.13 14.64
N ASP A 84 -0.07 2.18 15.96
CA ASP A 84 -0.49 3.32 16.77
C ASP A 84 0.47 4.52 16.77
N ASN A 85 1.64 4.42 16.11
CA ASN A 85 2.74 5.38 16.24
C ASN A 85 3.09 6.13 14.94
N ASN A 86 2.17 6.31 13.99
CA ASN A 86 2.41 7.27 12.90
C ASN A 86 2.13 8.70 13.40
N PRO A 87 3.14 9.59 13.51
CA PRO A 87 2.94 10.93 14.06
C PRO A 87 1.94 11.78 13.26
N LYS A 88 1.87 11.59 11.94
CA LYS A 88 0.92 12.30 11.07
C LYS A 88 -0.52 11.85 11.34
N LEU A 89 -0.74 10.55 11.50
CA LEU A 89 -2.06 10.02 11.85
C LEU A 89 -2.47 10.42 13.26
N MET A 90 -1.56 10.36 14.24
CA MET A 90 -1.85 10.83 15.60
C MET A 90 -2.20 12.32 15.63
N LYS A 91 -1.50 13.15 14.83
CA LYS A 91 -1.83 14.57 14.68
C LYS A 91 -3.23 14.75 14.07
N LEU A 92 -3.55 14.03 13.01
CA LEU A 92 -4.87 14.09 12.37
C LEU A 92 -5.98 13.62 13.32
N HIS A 93 -5.77 12.54 14.08
CA HIS A 93 -6.73 12.06 15.08
C HIS A 93 -7.02 13.12 16.15
N LYS A 94 -5.97 13.78 16.67
CA LYS A 94 -6.14 14.89 17.63
C LYS A 94 -6.90 16.07 17.05
N MET A 95 -6.58 16.47 15.82
CA MET A 95 -7.25 17.58 15.13
C MET A 95 -8.71 17.26 14.77
N SER A 96 -9.03 16.01 14.45
CA SER A 96 -10.39 15.57 14.10
C SER A 96 -11.38 15.76 15.25
N THR A 97 -10.94 15.52 16.49
CA THR A 97 -11.76 15.73 17.70
C THR A 97 -12.05 17.19 18.05
N GLU A 98 -11.44 18.15 17.35
CA GLU A 98 -11.61 19.59 17.61
C GLU A 98 -12.67 20.26 16.71
N LEU A 99 -13.27 19.54 15.76
CA LEU A 99 -14.40 20.04 14.98
C LEU A 99 -15.67 20.08 15.86
N LYS A 100 -15.85 21.21 16.56
CA LYS A 100 -17.09 21.59 17.27
C LYS A 100 -18.02 22.40 16.37
#